data_AF-A0A7K2NCQ6-F1
#
_entry.id   AF-A0A7K2NCQ6-F1
#
_cell.length_a   1.000
_cell.length_b   1.000
_cell.length_c   1.000
_cell.angle_alpha   90.00
_cell.angle_beta   90.00
_cell.angle_gamma   90.00
#
_symmetry.space_group_name_H-M   'P 1'
#
loop_
_entity.id
_entity.type
_entity.pdbx_description
1 polymer ?
#
loop_
_entity_poly.entity_id
_entity_poly.type
_entity_poly.pdbx_seq_one_letter_code
_entity_poly.pdbx_strand_id
1 'polypeptide(L)'
;MSTAMYTRRLIEHRYGRTLEELQRGNANGHSDDPVLPILLRRLDGLAHTDAEARSARRNLDRAWQRRRSGEHVLDDLVLLYATEVIDLERQEQSEAEAVWDLLDVRLLLDRPPAQRPSHHRAARTPGDEELLATAREVAAGLHRLNREALGRGLRDRGIHVSNRRLGVVLQRLRTENPSH
;
A
#
# COMPACT_ATOMS: atom_id res chain seq x y z
N MET A 1 1.10 24.10 -2.50
CA MET A 1 1.90 22.92 -2.10
C MET A 1 1.98 22.02 -3.32
N SER A 2 3.16 21.65 -3.81
CA SER A 2 3.30 20.86 -5.05
C SER A 2 3.13 19.36 -4.83
N THR A 3 2.89 18.62 -5.91
CA THR A 3 2.75 17.16 -5.87
C THR A 3 4.03 16.51 -5.36
N ALA A 4 5.20 17.00 -5.78
CA ALA A 4 6.50 16.57 -5.24
C ALA A 4 6.60 16.72 -3.71
N MET A 5 6.17 17.86 -3.15
CA MET A 5 6.19 18.08 -1.69
C MET A 5 5.19 17.16 -0.96
N TYR A 6 4.01 16.93 -1.53
CA TYR A 6 3.03 16.01 -0.96
C TYR A 6 3.56 14.58 -0.94
N THR A 7 4.10 14.10 -2.07
CA THR A 7 4.66 12.76 -2.21
C THR A 7 5.85 12.54 -1.29
N ARG A 8 6.73 13.55 -1.12
CA ARG A 8 7.80 13.50 -0.12
C ARG A 8 7.25 13.26 1.29
N ARG A 9 6.27 14.06 1.73
CA ARG A 9 5.66 13.93 3.06
C ARG A 9 4.99 12.58 3.25
N LEU A 10 4.37 12.05 2.21
CA LEU A 10 3.76 10.73 2.23
C LEU A 10 4.82 9.64 2.46
N ILE A 11 5.96 9.69 1.75
CA ILE A 11 7.07 8.76 1.94
C ILE A 11 7.61 8.86 3.37
N GLU A 12 7.90 10.07 3.85
CA GLU A 12 8.41 10.29 5.22
C GLU A 12 7.43 9.72 6.27
N HIS A 13 6.13 9.95 6.08
CA HIS A 13 5.09 9.41 6.95
C HIS A 13 5.03 7.88 6.92
N ARG A 14 5.11 7.26 5.73
CA ARG A 14 5.05 5.79 5.58
C ARG A 14 6.26 5.08 6.17
N TYR A 15 7.44 5.68 6.06
CA TYR A 15 8.68 5.13 6.59
C TYR A 15 9.01 5.57 8.02
N GLY A 16 8.24 6.50 8.59
CA GLY A 16 8.43 7.03 9.94
C GLY A 16 9.76 7.74 10.16
N ARG A 17 10.42 8.19 9.08
CA ARG A 17 11.78 8.77 9.07
C ARG A 17 11.84 9.90 8.06
N THR A 18 12.77 10.83 8.24
CA THR A 18 12.94 11.92 7.27
C THR A 18 13.55 11.41 5.98
N LEU A 19 13.35 12.14 4.87
CA LEU A 19 13.94 11.76 3.59
C LEU A 19 15.47 11.71 3.67
N GLU A 20 16.08 12.62 4.42
CA GLU A 20 17.53 12.67 4.61
C GLU A 20 18.06 11.42 5.35
N GLU A 21 17.32 10.93 6.33
CA GLU A 21 17.65 9.67 7.04
C GLU A 21 17.53 8.46 6.12
N LEU A 22 16.49 8.42 5.29
CA LEU A 22 16.28 7.35 4.31
C LEU A 22 17.37 7.32 3.24
N GLN A 23 17.74 8.48 2.70
CA GLN A 23 18.83 8.62 1.74
C GLN A 23 20.17 8.20 2.35
N ARG A 24 20.45 8.60 3.60
CA ARG A 24 21.69 8.21 4.30
C ARG A 24 21.75 6.70 4.57
N GLY A 25 20.64 6.11 5.01
CA GLY A 25 20.55 4.66 5.23
C GLY A 25 20.74 3.85 3.94
N ASN A 26 20.15 4.33 2.83
CA ASN A 26 20.31 3.71 1.52
C ASN A 26 21.74 3.84 0.98
N ALA A 27 22.37 5.01 1.09
CA ALA A 27 23.74 5.25 0.64
C ALA A 27 24.76 4.36 1.37
N ASN A 28 24.50 4.03 2.63
CA ASN A 28 25.35 3.14 3.42
C ASN A 28 25.08 1.66 3.12
N GLY A 29 24.16 1.31 2.22
CA GLY A 29 23.81 -0.09 1.90
C GLY A 29 22.99 -0.80 2.99
N HIS A 30 22.42 -0.06 3.94
CA HIS A 30 21.67 -0.61 5.08
C HIS A 30 20.16 -0.73 4.83
N SER A 31 19.72 -0.69 3.57
CA SER A 31 18.29 -0.83 3.24
C SER A 31 17.95 -2.29 2.96
N ASP A 32 17.36 -2.96 3.94
CA ASP A 32 16.71 -4.27 3.76
C ASP A 32 15.43 -4.19 2.92
N ASP A 33 14.96 -2.96 2.64
CA ASP A 33 13.84 -2.71 1.76
C ASP A 33 14.30 -2.59 0.30
N PRO A 34 13.90 -3.51 -0.59
CA PRO A 34 14.26 -3.46 -2.01
C PRO A 34 13.54 -2.34 -2.78
N VAL A 35 12.45 -1.78 -2.23
CA VAL A 35 11.65 -0.74 -2.89
C VAL A 35 12.23 0.66 -2.61
N LEU A 36 12.82 0.87 -1.44
CA LEU A 36 13.34 2.17 -1.01
C LEU A 36 14.31 2.83 -2.00
N PRO A 37 15.32 2.14 -2.58
CA PRO A 37 16.21 2.77 -3.55
C PRO A 37 15.48 3.25 -4.82
N ILE A 38 14.47 2.51 -5.26
CA ILE A 38 13.67 2.83 -6.45
C ILE A 38 12.78 4.03 -6.15
N LEU A 39 12.14 4.06 -4.97
CA LEU A 39 11.32 5.17 -4.49
C LEU A 39 12.11 6.47 -4.40
N LEU A 40 13.31 6.43 -3.80
CA LEU A 40 14.17 7.63 -3.67
C LEU A 40 14.54 8.20 -5.04
N ARG A 41 14.97 7.33 -5.99
CA ARG A 41 15.28 7.77 -7.36
C ARG A 41 14.06 8.37 -8.08
N ARG A 42 12.87 7.79 -7.89
CA ARG A 42 11.63 8.30 -8.50
C ARG A 42 11.20 9.63 -7.87
N LEU A 43 11.40 9.81 -6.57
CA LEU A 43 11.14 11.08 -5.89
C LEU A 43 12.07 12.19 -6.39
N ASP A 44 13.35 11.88 -6.63
CA ASP A 44 14.29 12.84 -7.22
C ASP A 44 13.86 13.26 -8.63
N GLY A 45 13.37 12.31 -9.45
CA GLY A 45 12.76 12.60 -10.75
C GLY A 45 11.56 13.54 -10.64
N LEU A 46 10.62 13.23 -9.74
CA LEU A 46 9.43 14.04 -9.50
C LEU A 46 9.77 15.46 -9.02
N ALA A 47 10.80 15.61 -8.18
CA ALA A 47 11.28 16.91 -7.74
C ALA A 47 11.91 17.72 -8.89
N HIS A 48 12.58 17.04 -9.82
CA HIS A 48 13.12 17.67 -11.03
C HIS A 48 12.00 18.16 -11.93
N THR A 49 11.00 17.32 -12.23
CA THR A 49 9.83 17.68 -13.05
C THR A 49 9.02 18.83 -12.42
N ASP A 50 8.82 18.85 -11.10
CA ASP A 50 8.20 20.00 -10.40
C ASP A 50 9.00 21.30 -10.62
N ALA A 51 10.33 21.23 -10.57
CA ALA A 51 11.16 22.40 -10.78
C ALA A 51 11.06 22.93 -12.22
N GLU A 52 11.03 22.03 -13.20
CA GLU A 52 10.80 22.35 -14.61
C GLU A 52 9.40 22.95 -14.82
N ALA A 53 8.35 22.33 -14.27
CA ALA A 53 6.97 22.82 -14.38
C ALA A 53 6.84 24.23 -13.79
N ARG A 54 7.46 24.48 -12.62
CA ARG A 54 7.52 25.83 -12.03
C ARG A 54 8.28 26.82 -12.92
N SER A 55 9.30 26.37 -13.64
CA SER A 55 10.04 27.20 -14.59
C SER A 55 9.19 27.55 -15.83
N ALA A 56 8.56 26.54 -16.43
CA ALA A 56 7.68 26.69 -17.58
C ALA A 56 6.50 27.64 -17.26
N ARG A 57 5.86 27.51 -16.09
CA ARG A 57 4.81 28.44 -15.63
C ARG A 57 5.30 29.88 -15.52
N ARG A 58 6.50 30.11 -14.98
CA ARG A 58 7.10 31.47 -14.93
C ARG A 58 7.38 32.03 -16.32
N ASN A 59 7.80 31.19 -17.26
CA ASN A 59 8.06 31.61 -18.64
C ASN A 59 6.75 31.93 -19.38
N LEU A 60 5.72 31.12 -19.17
CA LEU A 60 4.36 31.38 -19.66
C LEU A 60 3.82 32.71 -19.14
N ASP A 61 3.94 32.97 -17.83
CA ASP A 61 3.52 34.24 -17.23
C ASP A 61 4.24 35.44 -17.84
N ARG A 62 5.56 35.33 -18.04
CA ARG A 62 6.36 36.38 -18.71
C ARG A 62 5.93 36.59 -20.16
N ALA A 63 5.71 35.52 -20.91
CA ALA A 63 5.26 35.60 -22.30
C ALA A 63 3.88 36.27 -22.39
N TRP A 64 2.96 35.92 -21.49
CA TRP A 64 1.65 36.57 -21.37
C TRP A 64 1.75 38.05 -21.04
N GLN A 65 2.61 38.44 -20.09
CA GLN A 65 2.82 39.84 -19.73
C GLN A 65 3.34 40.67 -20.90
N ARG A 66 4.32 40.15 -21.65
CA ARG A 66 4.89 40.81 -22.83
C ARG A 66 3.90 40.95 -23.98
N ARG A 67 3.10 39.90 -24.23
CA ARG A 67 2.01 39.94 -25.20
C ARG A 67 1.00 41.05 -24.85
N ARG A 68 0.65 41.17 -23.56
CA ARG A 68 -0.27 42.20 -23.07
C ARG A 68 0.27 43.63 -23.18
N SER A 69 1.60 43.81 -23.20
CA SER A 69 2.23 45.11 -23.46
C SER A 69 2.33 45.48 -24.95
N GLY A 70 1.77 44.68 -25.87
CA GLY A 70 1.63 45.04 -27.29
C GLY A 70 2.61 44.37 -28.26
N GLU A 71 3.46 43.44 -27.80
CA GLU A 71 4.30 42.62 -28.68
C GLU A 71 3.51 41.41 -29.21
N HIS A 72 2.86 41.56 -30.36
CA HIS A 72 2.02 40.53 -30.98
C HIS A 72 2.77 39.37 -31.65
N VAL A 73 4.11 39.41 -31.70
CA VAL A 73 4.96 38.33 -32.27
C VAL A 73 5.18 37.18 -31.26
N LEU A 74 4.61 37.28 -30.05
CA LEU A 74 4.87 36.36 -28.94
C LEU A 74 3.81 35.25 -28.78
N ASP A 75 2.82 35.20 -29.67
CA ASP A 75 1.73 34.21 -29.62
C ASP A 75 2.26 32.77 -29.66
N ASP A 76 3.31 32.53 -30.46
CA ASP A 76 3.98 31.22 -30.56
C ASP A 76 4.69 30.81 -29.27
N LEU A 77 5.29 31.76 -28.55
CA LEU A 77 5.95 31.51 -27.27
C LEU A 77 4.95 31.23 -26.14
N VAL A 78 3.80 31.89 -26.16
CA VAL A 78 2.70 31.59 -25.23
C VAL A 78 2.19 30.18 -25.46
N LEU A 79 1.99 29.78 -26.72
CA LEU A 79 1.55 28.42 -27.06
C LEU A 79 2.60 27.36 -26.67
N LEU A 80 3.87 27.64 -26.93
CA LEU A 80 4.99 26.76 -26.55
C LEU A 80 5.01 26.50 -25.04
N TYR A 81 5.06 27.56 -24.23
CA TYR A 81 5.15 27.40 -22.77
C TYR A 81 3.86 26.84 -22.18
N ALA A 82 2.70 27.13 -22.76
CA ALA A 82 1.45 26.51 -22.33
C ALA A 82 1.45 24.98 -22.58
N THR A 83 1.96 24.55 -23.73
CA THR A 83 2.09 23.13 -24.07
C THR A 83 3.09 22.45 -23.15
N GLU A 84 4.26 23.07 -22.94
CA GLU A 84 5.30 22.58 -22.02
C GLU A 84 4.77 22.41 -20.59
N VAL A 85 3.98 23.37 -20.09
CA VAL A 85 3.35 23.25 -18.76
C VAL A 85 2.40 22.06 -18.70
N ILE A 86 1.54 21.85 -19.70
CA ILE A 86 0.59 20.73 -19.73
C ILE A 86 1.31 19.39 -19.75
N ASP A 87 2.36 19.27 -20.58
CA ASP A 87 3.14 18.05 -20.69
C ASP A 87 3.87 17.73 -19.38
N LEU A 88 4.48 18.73 -18.75
CA LEU A 88 5.16 18.59 -17.47
C LEU A 88 4.19 18.27 -16.32
N GLU A 89 2.99 18.86 -16.30
CA GLU A 89 1.95 18.53 -15.32
C GLU A 89 1.47 17.08 -15.47
N ARG A 90 1.32 16.62 -16.71
CA ARG A 90 0.96 15.22 -16.99
C ARG A 90 2.07 14.26 -16.57
N GLN A 91 3.33 14.63 -16.82
CA GLN A 91 4.48 13.86 -16.38
C GLN A 91 4.57 13.82 -14.85
N GLU A 92 4.42 14.97 -14.17
CA GLU A 92 4.42 15.07 -12.70
C GLU A 92 3.35 14.14 -12.10
N GLN A 93 2.15 14.13 -12.68
CA GLN A 93 1.06 13.25 -12.24
C GLN A 93 1.41 11.78 -12.43
N SER A 94 1.92 11.39 -13.60
CA SER A 94 2.31 10.00 -13.88
C SER A 94 3.44 9.51 -12.99
N GLU A 95 4.43 10.36 -12.71
CA GLU A 95 5.53 10.04 -11.81
C GLU A 95 5.07 9.91 -10.35
N ALA A 96 4.14 10.77 -9.91
CA ALA A 96 3.54 10.67 -8.59
C ALA A 96 2.74 9.38 -8.42
N GLU A 97 1.94 9.00 -9.42
CA GLU A 97 1.21 7.72 -9.44
C GLU A 97 2.18 6.54 -9.34
N ALA A 98 3.26 6.53 -10.12
CA ALA A 98 4.27 5.47 -10.05
C ALA A 98 4.94 5.38 -8.66
N VAL A 99 5.12 6.50 -7.96
CA VAL A 99 5.62 6.50 -6.57
C VAL A 99 4.57 5.91 -5.62
N TRP A 100 3.30 6.25 -5.79
CA TRP A 100 2.22 5.70 -4.96
C TRP A 100 2.06 4.19 -5.16
N ASP A 101 2.13 3.71 -6.40
CA ASP A 101 2.10 2.28 -6.72
C ASP A 101 3.26 1.53 -6.04
N LEU A 102 4.46 2.12 -6.02
CA LEU A 102 5.61 1.55 -5.33
C LEU A 102 5.39 1.50 -3.80
N LEU A 103 4.76 2.52 -3.21
CA LEU A 103 4.39 2.50 -1.80
C LEU A 103 3.34 1.42 -1.49
N ASP A 104 2.39 1.18 -2.40
CA ASP A 104 1.41 0.11 -2.26
C ASP A 104 2.06 -1.28 -2.42
N VAL A 105 2.99 -1.44 -3.37
CA VAL A 105 3.81 -2.66 -3.49
C VAL A 105 4.62 -2.88 -2.21
N ARG A 106 5.21 -1.82 -1.65
CA ARG A 106 5.92 -1.91 -0.37
C ARG A 106 4.99 -2.39 0.75
N LEU A 107 3.75 -1.90 0.84
CA LEU A 107 2.76 -2.39 1.81
C LEU A 107 2.41 -3.88 1.60
N LEU A 108 2.42 -4.36 0.35
CA LEU A 108 2.22 -5.77 0.03
C LEU A 108 3.43 -6.64 0.42
N LEU A 109 4.64 -6.09 0.34
CA LEU A 109 5.89 -6.75 0.77
C LEU A 109 6.09 -6.72 2.29
N ASP A 110 5.70 -5.63 2.94
CA ASP A 110 5.65 -5.49 4.40
C ASP A 110 4.48 -6.23 5.03
N ARG A 111 3.58 -6.78 4.21
CA ARG A 111 2.61 -7.77 4.66
C ARG A 111 3.45 -8.94 5.18
N PRO A 112 3.46 -9.21 6.51
CA PRO A 112 4.18 -10.37 6.99
C PRO A 112 3.65 -11.56 6.20
N PRO A 113 4.50 -12.49 5.72
CA PRO A 113 4.02 -13.74 5.16
C PRO A 113 3.08 -14.30 6.21
N ALA A 114 1.77 -14.30 5.91
CA ALA A 114 0.70 -14.43 6.88
C ALA A 114 1.12 -15.35 8.01
N GLN A 115 1.53 -14.76 9.14
CA GLN A 115 2.14 -15.45 10.28
C GLN A 115 2.75 -16.79 9.88
N ARG A 116 4.00 -16.83 9.37
CA ARG A 116 4.78 -18.07 9.50
C ARG A 116 4.57 -18.49 10.95
N PRO A 117 3.90 -19.64 11.23
CA PRO A 117 3.74 -20.06 12.59
C PRO A 117 5.16 -20.20 13.08
N SER A 118 5.55 -19.31 14.00
CA SER A 118 6.61 -19.60 14.94
C SER A 118 6.42 -21.05 15.31
N HIS A 119 7.47 -21.84 15.23
CA HIS A 119 7.53 -23.22 15.71
C HIS A 119 7.25 -23.25 17.23
N HIS A 120 6.04 -22.88 17.64
CA HIS A 120 5.36 -23.46 18.76
C HIS A 120 5.04 -24.87 18.30
N ARG A 121 5.99 -25.76 18.61
CA ARG A 121 5.78 -27.18 18.88
C ARG A 121 4.60 -27.71 18.09
N ALA A 122 4.85 -28.25 16.89
CA ALA A 122 3.86 -28.88 16.03
C ALA A 122 2.78 -29.59 16.86
N ALA A 123 1.71 -28.88 17.16
CA ALA A 123 0.53 -29.46 17.75
C ALA A 123 -0.04 -30.25 16.58
N ARG A 124 -0.05 -31.58 16.71
CA ARG A 124 -0.65 -32.49 15.73
C ARG A 124 -1.92 -31.84 15.20
N THR A 125 -1.93 -31.52 13.91
CA THR A 125 -3.17 -31.12 13.26
C THR A 125 -4.13 -32.29 13.45
N PRO A 126 -5.24 -32.13 14.20
CA PRO A 126 -6.16 -33.23 14.41
C PRO A 126 -6.68 -33.72 13.05
N GLY A 127 -6.82 -35.03 12.94
CA GLY A 127 -7.52 -35.64 11.81
C GLY A 127 -8.92 -35.03 11.68
N ASP A 128 -9.54 -35.13 10.51
CA ASP A 128 -10.86 -34.52 10.28
C ASP A 128 -11.93 -35.01 11.28
N GLU A 129 -11.80 -36.24 11.79
CA GLU A 129 -12.68 -36.80 12.83
C GLU A 129 -12.40 -36.23 14.23
N GLU A 130 -11.14 -36.10 14.63
CA GLU A 130 -10.73 -35.50 15.91
C GLU A 130 -11.10 -34.01 15.97
N LEU A 131 -10.96 -33.33 14.83
CA LEU A 131 -11.38 -31.93 14.68
C LEU A 131 -12.90 -31.79 14.84
N LEU A 132 -13.67 -32.70 14.25
CA LEU A 132 -15.12 -32.69 14.35
C LEU A 132 -15.59 -32.97 15.78
N ALA A 133 -14.97 -33.93 16.49
CA ALA A 133 -15.26 -34.21 17.90
C ALA A 133 -15.02 -32.97 18.78
N THR A 134 -13.86 -32.33 18.63
CA THR A 134 -13.52 -31.11 19.38
C THR A 134 -14.46 -29.95 19.01
N ALA A 135 -14.85 -29.84 17.74
CA ALA A 135 -15.77 -28.81 17.28
C ALA A 135 -17.19 -28.99 17.84
N ARG A 136 -17.64 -30.23 18.07
CA ARG A 136 -18.91 -30.52 18.78
C ARG A 136 -18.86 -30.04 20.23
N GLU A 137 -17.78 -30.31 20.94
CA GLU A 137 -17.60 -29.84 22.32
C GLU A 137 -17.57 -28.31 22.43
N VAL A 138 -16.91 -27.63 21.48
CA VAL A 138 -16.96 -26.16 21.38
C VAL A 138 -18.39 -25.71 21.10
N ALA A 139 -19.04 -26.28 20.10
CA ALA A 139 -20.38 -25.90 19.67
C ALA A 139 -21.44 -26.05 20.78
N ALA A 140 -21.33 -27.08 21.62
CA ALA A 140 -22.22 -27.29 22.77
C ALA A 140 -22.16 -26.14 23.79
N GLY A 141 -21.04 -25.43 23.88
CA GLY A 141 -20.86 -24.26 24.75
C GLY A 141 -21.21 -22.91 24.11
N LEU A 142 -21.63 -22.89 22.84
CA LEU A 142 -21.92 -21.65 22.12
C LEU A 142 -23.42 -21.34 22.13
N HIS A 143 -23.76 -20.10 22.49
CA HIS A 143 -25.15 -19.61 22.37
C HIS A 143 -25.66 -19.57 20.92
N ARG A 144 -24.76 -19.42 19.94
CA ARG A 144 -25.10 -19.41 18.51
C ARG A 144 -23.96 -20.01 17.69
N LEU A 145 -24.31 -20.99 16.85
CA LEU A 145 -23.35 -21.64 15.97
C LEU A 145 -23.04 -20.76 14.74
N ASN A 146 -22.03 -19.91 14.90
CA ASN A 146 -21.49 -19.11 13.81
C ASN A 146 -19.98 -19.35 13.65
N ARG A 147 -19.48 -19.01 12.47
CA ARG A 147 -18.10 -19.26 12.07
C ARG A 147 -17.08 -18.58 12.98
N GLU A 148 -17.36 -17.37 13.42
CA GLU A 148 -16.45 -16.60 14.26
C GLU A 148 -16.37 -17.13 15.69
N ALA A 149 -17.51 -17.55 16.25
CA ALA A 149 -17.61 -18.14 17.57
C ALA A 149 -16.92 -19.52 17.61
N LEU A 150 -17.19 -20.36 16.61
CA LEU A 150 -16.54 -21.67 16.46
C LEU A 150 -15.02 -21.52 16.23
N GLY A 151 -14.62 -20.58 15.38
CA GLY A 151 -13.21 -20.30 15.10
C GLY A 151 -12.46 -19.67 16.29
N ARG A 152 -13.15 -18.98 17.20
CA ARG A 152 -12.57 -18.52 18.47
C ARG A 152 -12.42 -19.68 19.45
N GLY A 153 -13.48 -20.45 19.71
CA GLY A 153 -13.42 -21.56 20.67
C GLY A 153 -12.44 -22.68 20.28
N LEU A 154 -12.19 -22.91 18.98
CA LEU A 154 -11.14 -23.83 18.52
C LEU A 154 -9.73 -23.26 18.75
N ARG A 155 -9.53 -21.94 18.58
CA ARG A 155 -8.25 -21.27 18.86
C ARG A 155 -7.93 -21.25 20.34
N ASP A 156 -8.92 -21.08 21.21
CA ASP A 156 -8.74 -21.13 22.66
C ASP A 156 -8.24 -22.50 23.14
N ARG A 157 -8.49 -23.56 22.34
CA ARG A 157 -7.96 -24.92 22.53
C ARG A 157 -6.66 -25.18 21.76
N GLY A 158 -6.03 -24.15 21.19
CA GLY A 158 -4.79 -24.25 20.42
C GLY A 158 -4.95 -24.79 18.99
N ILE A 159 -6.18 -25.04 18.53
CA ILE A 159 -6.46 -25.64 17.22
C ILE A 159 -6.63 -24.53 16.18
N HIS A 160 -5.70 -24.50 15.23
CA HIS A 160 -5.71 -23.55 14.11
C HIS A 160 -6.23 -24.26 12.85
N VAL A 161 -7.37 -23.81 12.35
CA VAL A 161 -8.04 -24.43 11.19
C VAL A 161 -8.15 -23.42 10.06
N SER A 162 -7.87 -23.85 8.83
CA SER A 162 -8.05 -23.00 7.66
C SER A 162 -9.52 -22.61 7.47
N ASN A 163 -9.75 -21.44 6.89
CA ASN A 163 -11.08 -20.91 6.60
C ASN A 163 -11.97 -21.88 5.80
N ARG A 164 -11.37 -22.64 4.88
CA ARG A 164 -12.06 -23.68 4.09
C ARG A 164 -12.48 -24.86 4.97
N ARG A 165 -11.57 -25.40 5.80
CA ARG A 165 -11.87 -26.54 6.70
C ARG A 165 -12.89 -26.14 7.78
N LEU A 166 -12.81 -24.93 8.31
CA LEU A 166 -13.80 -24.41 9.26
C LEU A 166 -15.20 -24.33 8.64
N GLY A 167 -15.30 -23.97 7.36
CA GLY A 167 -16.56 -23.98 6.62
C GLY A 167 -17.17 -25.38 6.50
N VAL A 168 -16.36 -26.39 6.19
CA VAL A 168 -16.80 -27.80 6.10
C VAL A 168 -17.28 -28.32 7.46
N VAL A 169 -16.52 -28.04 8.53
CA VAL A 169 -16.89 -28.43 9.90
C VAL A 169 -18.19 -27.75 10.34
N LEU A 170 -18.33 -26.45 10.08
CA LEU A 170 -19.55 -25.70 10.41
C LEU A 170 -20.77 -26.24 9.65
N GLN A 171 -20.61 -26.60 8.38
CA GLN A 171 -21.68 -27.21 7.59
C GLN A 171 -22.09 -28.58 8.16
N ARG A 172 -21.11 -29.43 8.52
CA ARG A 172 -21.39 -30.72 9.17
C ARG A 172 -22.08 -30.58 10.51
N LEU A 173 -21.66 -29.63 11.36
CA LEU A 173 -22.31 -29.38 12.64
C LEU A 173 -23.76 -28.90 12.49
N ARG A 174 -24.06 -28.08 11.47
CA ARG A 174 -25.44 -27.65 11.16
C ARG A 174 -26.32 -28.79 10.67
N THR A 175 -25.75 -29.74 9.93
CA THR A 175 -26.50 -30.94 9.52
C THR A 175 -26.74 -31.91 10.68
N GLU A 176 -25.84 -31.94 11.68
CA GLU A 176 -25.99 -32.78 12.88
C GLU A 176 -26.94 -32.17 13.93
N ASN A 177 -26.95 -30.83 14.05
CA ASN A 177 -27.80 -30.09 14.99
C ASN A 177 -28.62 -29.01 14.26
N PRO A 178 -29.76 -29.36 13.65
CA PRO A 178 -30.62 -28.42 12.94
C PRO A 178 -31.38 -27.44 13.85
N SER A 179 -31.25 -27.58 15.17
CA SER A 179 -32.06 -26.88 16.18
C SER A 179 -31.44 -25.60 16.76
N HIS A 180 -30.33 -25.10 16.20
CA HIS A 180 -29.57 -23.93 16.67
C HIS A 180 -29.47 -22.78 15.65
#